data_AF-A0A7S2EXT9-F1
#
_entry.id   AF-A0A7S2EXT9-F1
#
_cell.length_a   1.000
_cell.length_b   1.000
_cell.length_c   1.000
_cell.angle_alpha   90.00
_cell.angle_beta   90.00
_cell.angle_gamma   90.00
#
_symmetry.space_group_name_H-M   'P 1'
#
loop_
_entity.id
_entity.type
_entity.pdbx_description
1 polymer ?
#
loop_
_entity_poly.entity_id
_entity_poly.type
_entity_poly.pdbx_seq_one_letter_code
_entity_poly.pdbx_strand_id
1 'polypeptide(L)'
;MGMTDAAIDFKQAVNHRKGKNLLGAYYPASTIVIDTECLQTLSDRHILNGIAEALKHALAQSRSMTEMIVTPLRETNLACLRDPEYLDMVCRTCIDHKVPTLIYYTQSNFNEMVPQYGHAIAHALEHLSFHCGDSVKPLLHGEAVAIGMCVSAEVAFILGICDEQTVSEHYEFISDSGLPTFVPRNMTLKDIMAKLRYDKHYVKKPAMGLLSKIGFMYSKDGDYAQTIPHEVTLKALSANIERRDAAPFSYAPPESELPISDIVNVVMASNAEELTNHAESVFEDGNLLDEWRAVSVDSSEFNARKENIYWRLWAMKGNH
;
A
#
# COMPACT_ATOMS: atom_id res chain seq x y z
N MET A 1 -4.17 -2.31 5.26
CA MET A 1 -2.78 -1.85 5.41
C MET A 1 -1.93 -2.96 6.00
N GLY A 2 -2.17 -3.46 7.22
CA GLY A 2 -1.50 -4.66 7.73
C GLY A 2 -1.64 -5.85 6.76
N MET A 3 -2.89 -6.29 6.54
CA MET A 3 -3.23 -7.42 5.67
C MET A 3 -2.97 -7.22 4.17
N THR A 4 -2.76 -5.97 3.71
CA THR A 4 -2.55 -5.64 2.29
C THR A 4 -1.10 -5.29 1.94
N ASP A 5 -0.27 -4.97 2.92
CA ASP A 5 1.11 -4.54 2.69
C ASP A 5 2.02 -4.78 3.91
N ALA A 6 1.71 -4.20 5.07
CA ALA A 6 2.71 -4.02 6.15
C ALA A 6 3.01 -5.29 6.97
N ALA A 7 2.10 -6.26 7.03
CA ALA A 7 2.38 -7.59 7.60
C ALA A 7 3.05 -8.52 6.57
N ILE A 8 2.79 -8.29 5.28
CA ILE A 8 3.41 -8.99 4.15
C ILE A 8 4.73 -8.29 3.82
N ASP A 9 5.64 -8.25 4.78
CA ASP A 9 6.96 -7.65 4.63
C ASP A 9 7.96 -8.34 5.57
N PHE A 10 9.25 -8.34 5.20
CA PHE A 10 10.30 -8.87 6.07
C PHE A 10 10.90 -7.77 6.97
N LYS A 11 10.62 -6.49 6.69
CA LYS A 11 11.22 -5.36 7.39
C LYS A 11 10.50 -5.03 8.71
N GLN A 12 11.09 -5.45 9.82
CA GLN A 12 10.70 -5.01 11.16
C GLN A 12 11.49 -3.75 11.53
N ALA A 13 10.82 -2.67 11.97
CA ALA A 13 11.48 -1.41 12.32
C ALA A 13 10.77 -0.64 13.44
N VAL A 14 11.54 0.12 14.21
CA VAL A 14 11.05 1.01 15.28
C VAL A 14 11.51 2.46 15.06
N ASN A 15 10.68 3.38 15.53
CA ASN A 15 10.95 4.82 15.47
C ASN A 15 12.02 5.21 16.51
N HIS A 16 12.93 6.10 16.11
CA HIS A 16 13.90 6.71 17.01
C HIS A 16 13.62 8.22 17.11
N ARG A 17 14.05 8.88 18.20
CA ARG A 17 13.83 10.33 18.43
C ARG A 17 14.42 11.26 17.34
N LYS A 18 15.14 10.72 16.35
CA LYS A 18 15.72 11.44 15.20
C LYS A 18 15.10 11.06 13.85
N GLY A 19 14.09 10.18 13.79
CA GLY A 19 13.43 9.80 12.52
C GLY A 19 12.63 8.49 12.57
N LYS A 20 11.71 8.35 11.60
CA LYS A 20 10.84 7.18 11.40
C LYS A 20 11.68 5.96 10.98
N ASN A 21 11.39 4.78 11.54
CA ASN A 21 11.98 3.48 11.15
C ASN A 21 13.53 3.41 11.07
N LEU A 22 14.25 4.12 11.95
CA LEU A 22 15.72 4.22 11.92
C LEU A 22 16.48 3.03 12.54
N LEU A 23 15.80 2.17 13.31
CA LEU A 23 16.37 0.95 13.88
C LEU A 23 15.47 -0.22 13.47
N GLY A 24 16.04 -1.35 13.05
CA GLY A 24 15.25 -2.46 12.54
C GLY A 24 16.10 -3.65 12.07
N ALA A 25 15.41 -4.69 11.62
CA ALA A 25 15.98 -5.93 11.09
C ALA A 25 15.10 -6.46 9.95
N TYR A 26 15.69 -7.32 9.10
CA TYR A 26 14.92 -8.15 8.18
C TYR A 26 14.68 -9.50 8.85
N TYR A 27 13.44 -9.77 9.22
CA TYR A 27 12.99 -10.99 9.89
C TYR A 27 11.58 -11.36 9.39
N PRO A 28 11.43 -12.42 8.59
CA PRO A 28 10.12 -12.87 8.12
C PRO A 28 9.31 -13.45 9.28
N ALA A 29 8.00 -13.22 9.29
CA ALA A 29 7.09 -13.96 10.16
C ALA A 29 7.03 -15.43 9.71
N SER A 30 7.01 -16.36 10.67
CA SER A 30 6.89 -17.81 10.37
C SER A 30 5.52 -18.20 9.82
N THR A 31 4.49 -17.40 10.11
CA THR A 31 3.14 -17.50 9.55
C THR A 31 2.51 -16.11 9.58
N ILE A 32 1.70 -15.79 8.58
CA ILE A 32 0.84 -14.60 8.55
C ILE A 32 -0.59 -15.10 8.44
N VAL A 33 -1.43 -14.78 9.43
CA VAL A 33 -2.87 -15.02 9.37
C VAL A 33 -3.55 -13.72 8.92
N ILE A 34 -4.45 -13.83 7.95
CA ILE A 34 -5.29 -12.73 7.47
C ILE A 34 -6.73 -13.16 7.69
N ASP A 35 -7.41 -12.40 8.55
CA ASP A 35 -8.82 -12.53 8.88
C ASP A 35 -9.49 -11.20 8.54
N THR A 36 -10.40 -11.20 7.58
CA THR A 36 -11.12 -10.00 7.15
C THR A 36 -12.36 -9.70 8.00
N GLU A 37 -12.82 -10.60 8.87
CA GLU A 37 -13.90 -10.29 9.82
C GLU A 37 -13.44 -9.27 10.87
N CYS A 38 -12.18 -9.36 11.33
CA CYS A 38 -11.56 -8.33 12.16
C CYS A 38 -11.68 -6.90 11.58
N LEU A 39 -11.73 -6.75 10.24
CA LEU A 39 -11.87 -5.44 9.58
C LEU A 39 -13.26 -4.81 9.77
N GLN A 40 -14.30 -5.59 10.13
CA GLN A 40 -15.64 -5.06 10.38
C GLN A 40 -15.65 -4.02 11.52
N THR A 41 -14.71 -4.12 12.46
CA THR A 41 -14.54 -3.18 13.59
C THR A 41 -13.86 -1.86 13.21
N LEU A 42 -13.15 -1.80 12.07
CA LEU A 42 -12.46 -0.59 11.62
C LEU A 42 -13.44 0.40 10.96
N SER A 43 -13.09 1.68 10.97
CA SER A 43 -13.83 2.68 10.18
C SER A 43 -13.42 2.66 8.70
N ASP A 44 -14.30 3.17 7.83
CA ASP A 44 -14.10 3.16 6.38
C ASP A 44 -12.80 3.88 6.00
N ARG A 45 -12.47 4.98 6.69
CA ARG A 45 -11.20 5.71 6.53
C ARG A 45 -9.96 4.81 6.74
N HIS A 46 -9.99 3.90 7.70
CA HIS A 46 -8.89 2.96 7.96
C HIS A 46 -8.84 1.79 6.96
N ILE A 47 -9.98 1.33 6.46
CA ILE A 47 -10.06 0.32 5.39
C ILE A 47 -9.55 0.92 4.07
N LEU A 48 -10.00 2.13 3.71
CA LEU A 48 -9.54 2.90 2.55
C LEU A 48 -8.04 3.19 2.58
N ASN A 49 -7.51 3.62 3.74
CA ASN A 49 -6.07 3.72 3.97
C ASN A 49 -5.33 2.39 3.70
N GLY A 50 -5.98 1.25 3.87
CA GLY A 50 -5.46 -0.06 3.47
C GLY A 50 -5.56 -0.38 1.98
N ILE A 51 -6.60 0.11 1.31
CA ILE A 51 -6.84 -0.05 -0.13
C ILE A 51 -5.86 0.83 -0.94
N ALA A 52 -5.42 1.98 -0.42
CA ALA A 52 -4.38 2.78 -1.07
C ALA A 52 -3.08 1.98 -1.33
N GLU A 53 -2.66 1.13 -0.38
CA GLU A 53 -1.51 0.24 -0.57
C GLU A 53 -1.80 -0.92 -1.53
N ALA A 54 -3.05 -1.39 -1.58
CA ALA A 54 -3.48 -2.36 -2.59
C ALA A 54 -3.39 -1.77 -4.01
N LEU A 55 -3.86 -0.53 -4.17
CA LEU A 55 -3.81 0.23 -5.42
C LEU A 55 -2.38 0.58 -5.83
N LYS A 56 -1.46 0.84 -4.89
CA LYS A 56 -0.02 0.97 -5.17
C LYS A 56 0.53 -0.24 -5.93
N HIS A 57 0.25 -1.45 -5.42
CA HIS A 57 0.64 -2.69 -6.08
C HIS A 57 -0.11 -2.89 -7.41
N ALA A 58 -1.42 -2.65 -7.43
CA ALA A 58 -2.25 -2.81 -8.61
C ALA A 58 -1.82 -1.90 -9.77
N LEU A 59 -1.75 -0.58 -9.54
CA LEU A 59 -1.36 0.41 -10.53
C LEU A 59 0.03 0.11 -11.10
N ALA A 60 0.98 -0.35 -10.28
CA ALA A 60 2.34 -0.64 -10.72
C ALA A 60 2.52 -2.00 -11.42
N GLN A 61 1.69 -3.00 -11.13
CA GLN A 61 1.90 -4.40 -11.56
C GLN A 61 0.78 -5.00 -12.42
N SER A 62 -0.48 -4.56 -12.29
CA SER A 62 -1.61 -5.19 -12.97
C SER A 62 -2.84 -4.27 -13.11
N ARG A 63 -3.20 -3.95 -14.36
CA ARG A 63 -4.47 -3.26 -14.69
C ARG A 63 -5.69 -4.08 -14.24
N SER A 64 -5.71 -5.40 -14.43
CA SER A 64 -6.85 -6.21 -14.03
C SER A 64 -7.01 -6.27 -12.50
N MET A 65 -5.92 -6.24 -11.73
CA MET A 65 -5.99 -6.03 -10.27
C MET A 65 -6.55 -4.64 -9.94
N THR A 66 -6.17 -3.60 -10.67
CA THR A 66 -6.68 -2.23 -10.46
C THR A 66 -8.18 -2.19 -10.70
N GLU A 67 -8.64 -2.72 -11.82
CA GLU A 67 -10.07 -2.79 -12.17
C GLU A 67 -10.85 -3.67 -11.19
N MET A 68 -10.27 -4.77 -10.70
CA MET A 68 -10.89 -5.66 -9.71
C MET A 68 -11.08 -5.00 -8.33
N ILE A 69 -10.15 -4.15 -7.90
CA ILE A 69 -10.27 -3.38 -6.64
C ILE A 69 -11.24 -2.20 -6.81
N VAL A 70 -11.11 -1.43 -7.89
CA VAL A 70 -11.85 -0.16 -8.04
C VAL A 70 -13.29 -0.35 -8.49
N THR A 71 -13.59 -1.34 -9.35
CA THR A 71 -14.95 -1.48 -9.91
C THR A 71 -16.01 -1.72 -8.84
N PRO A 72 -15.83 -2.61 -7.84
CA PRO A 72 -16.78 -2.75 -6.74
C PRO A 72 -16.93 -1.48 -5.89
N LEU A 73 -15.85 -0.74 -5.64
CA LEU A 73 -15.90 0.54 -4.90
C LEU A 73 -16.76 1.57 -5.64
N ARG A 74 -16.56 1.70 -6.96
CA ARG A 74 -17.33 2.60 -7.83
C ARG A 74 -18.80 2.16 -7.92
N GLU A 75 -19.07 0.90 -8.23
CA GLU A 75 -20.43 0.39 -8.48
C GLU A 75 -21.29 0.33 -7.21
N THR A 76 -20.70 0.04 -6.06
CA THR A 76 -21.42 0.00 -4.77
C THR A 76 -21.42 1.33 -4.02
N ASN A 77 -20.81 2.39 -4.56
CA ASN A 77 -20.55 3.65 -3.88
C ASN A 77 -19.94 3.41 -2.48
N LEU A 78 -18.80 2.69 -2.47
CA LEU A 78 -18.03 2.26 -1.30
C LEU A 78 -18.75 1.28 -0.33
N ALA A 79 -19.98 0.84 -0.59
CA ALA A 79 -20.66 -0.09 0.33
C ALA A 79 -19.97 -1.47 0.44
N CYS A 80 -19.20 -1.89 -0.57
CA CYS A 80 -18.39 -3.12 -0.49
C CYS A 80 -17.24 -3.04 0.55
N LEU A 81 -16.94 -1.88 1.14
CA LEU A 81 -16.05 -1.78 2.31
C LEU A 81 -16.57 -2.55 3.53
N ARG A 82 -17.83 -2.99 3.52
CA ARG A 82 -18.49 -3.80 4.56
C ARG A 82 -18.85 -5.21 4.09
N ASP A 83 -18.36 -5.62 2.92
CA ASP A 83 -18.48 -6.97 2.40
C ASP A 83 -17.17 -7.76 2.65
N PRO A 84 -17.20 -8.83 3.48
CA PRO A 84 -16.04 -9.68 3.69
C PRO A 84 -15.48 -10.29 2.40
N GLU A 85 -16.32 -10.70 1.44
CA GLU A 85 -15.85 -11.34 0.20
C GLU A 85 -15.01 -10.37 -0.64
N TYR A 86 -15.44 -9.11 -0.75
CA TYR A 86 -14.65 -8.04 -1.37
C TYR A 86 -13.31 -7.82 -0.64
N LEU A 87 -13.32 -7.67 0.69
CA LEU A 87 -12.09 -7.42 1.46
C LEU A 87 -11.10 -8.58 1.35
N ASP A 88 -11.61 -9.81 1.32
CA ASP A 88 -10.83 -11.04 1.19
C ASP A 88 -10.23 -11.18 -0.22
N MET A 89 -10.98 -10.84 -1.27
CA MET A 89 -10.48 -10.71 -2.64
C MET A 89 -9.34 -9.69 -2.75
N VAL A 90 -9.48 -8.52 -2.13
CA VAL A 90 -8.44 -7.48 -2.13
C VAL A 90 -7.17 -8.00 -1.45
N CYS A 91 -7.31 -8.60 -0.27
CA CYS A 91 -6.15 -9.13 0.47
C CYS A 91 -5.46 -10.27 -0.30
N ARG A 92 -6.20 -11.25 -0.83
CA ARG A 92 -5.67 -12.35 -1.66
C ARG A 92 -4.88 -11.82 -2.85
N THR A 93 -5.45 -10.89 -3.60
CA THR A 93 -4.82 -10.36 -4.81
C THR A 93 -3.58 -9.49 -4.49
N CYS A 94 -3.55 -8.81 -3.33
CA CYS A 94 -2.35 -8.15 -2.81
C CYS A 94 -1.23 -9.15 -2.48
N ILE A 95 -1.53 -10.28 -1.84
CA ILE A 95 -0.55 -11.33 -1.52
C ILE A 95 0.10 -11.85 -2.81
N ASP A 96 -0.73 -12.22 -3.79
CA ASP A 96 -0.27 -12.77 -5.08
C ASP A 96 0.69 -11.83 -5.84
N HIS A 97 0.49 -10.52 -5.72
CA HIS A 97 1.35 -9.52 -6.39
C HIS A 97 2.53 -9.05 -5.53
N LYS A 98 2.40 -8.95 -4.19
CA LYS A 98 3.47 -8.49 -3.31
C LYS A 98 4.49 -9.59 -2.99
N VAL A 99 4.07 -10.83 -2.68
CA VAL A 99 4.98 -11.90 -2.25
C VAL A 99 6.12 -12.19 -3.26
N PRO A 100 5.88 -12.23 -4.60
CA PRO A 100 6.97 -12.37 -5.57
C PRO A 100 8.04 -11.27 -5.48
N THR A 101 7.66 -10.05 -5.10
CA THR A 101 8.62 -8.93 -4.94
C THR A 101 9.56 -9.13 -3.74
N LEU A 102 9.09 -9.82 -2.69
CA LEU A 102 9.92 -10.16 -1.53
C LEU A 102 10.87 -11.33 -1.82
N ILE A 103 10.40 -12.36 -2.54
CA ILE A 103 11.18 -13.56 -2.89
C ILE A 103 12.35 -13.19 -3.81
N TYR A 104 12.09 -12.39 -4.85
CA TYR A 104 13.08 -12.06 -5.88
C TYR A 104 13.76 -10.70 -5.65
N TYR A 105 13.73 -10.16 -4.43
CA TYR A 105 14.11 -8.77 -4.11
C TYR A 105 15.49 -8.34 -4.66
N THR A 106 16.47 -9.24 -4.70
CA THR A 106 17.83 -8.96 -5.18
C THR A 106 18.03 -9.00 -6.70
N GLN A 107 17.03 -9.46 -7.47
CA GLN A 107 17.18 -9.64 -8.92
C GLN A 107 17.07 -8.33 -9.72
N SER A 108 16.30 -7.35 -9.24
CA SER A 108 16.22 -6.00 -9.81
C SER A 108 15.57 -5.01 -8.84
N ASN A 109 15.81 -3.72 -9.01
CA ASN A 109 15.17 -2.68 -8.18
C ASN A 109 13.69 -2.43 -8.52
N PHE A 110 13.09 -3.17 -9.46
CA PHE A 110 11.63 -3.26 -9.61
C PHE A 110 10.98 -3.62 -8.27
N ASN A 111 11.55 -4.62 -7.57
CA ASN A 111 11.06 -5.13 -6.31
C ASN A 111 11.22 -4.17 -5.13
N GLU A 112 12.11 -3.18 -5.23
CA GLU A 112 12.20 -2.08 -4.26
C GLU A 112 11.30 -0.90 -4.64
N MET A 113 11.07 -0.66 -5.94
CA MET A 113 10.36 0.53 -6.42
C MET A 113 8.85 0.34 -6.56
N VAL A 114 8.36 -0.88 -6.81
CA VAL A 114 6.91 -1.20 -6.80
C VAL A 114 6.30 -0.92 -5.41
N PRO A 115 6.85 -1.43 -4.29
CA PRO A 115 6.31 -1.13 -2.96
C PRO A 115 6.48 0.33 -2.53
N GLN A 116 7.11 1.17 -3.35
CA GLN A 116 7.42 2.59 -3.09
C GLN A 116 6.86 3.51 -4.17
N TYR A 117 5.94 3.03 -5.01
CA TYR A 117 5.22 3.90 -5.93
C TYR A 117 4.41 4.96 -5.15
N GLY A 118 4.42 6.21 -5.61
CA GLY A 118 3.91 7.40 -4.92
C GLY A 118 4.64 7.83 -3.63
N HIS A 119 5.44 6.96 -2.99
CA HIS A 119 5.90 7.14 -1.61
C HIS A 119 6.80 8.37 -1.38
N ALA A 120 7.65 8.74 -2.34
CA ALA A 120 8.56 9.87 -2.18
C ALA A 120 7.80 11.20 -1.95
N ILE A 121 6.66 11.38 -2.63
CA ILE A 121 5.74 12.51 -2.40
C ILE A 121 4.94 12.28 -1.10
N ALA A 122 4.44 11.06 -0.90
CA ALA A 122 3.65 10.69 0.27
C ALA A 122 4.34 11.01 1.60
N HIS A 123 5.61 10.64 1.76
CA HIS A 123 6.39 10.90 2.98
C HIS A 123 6.50 12.40 3.31
N ALA A 124 6.54 13.27 2.29
CA ALA A 124 6.53 14.71 2.48
C ALA A 124 5.15 15.23 2.91
N LEU A 125 4.07 14.77 2.28
CA LEU A 125 2.69 15.16 2.61
C LEU A 125 2.26 14.64 3.99
N GLU A 126 2.53 13.38 4.29
CA GLU A 126 2.30 12.73 5.60
C GLU A 126 2.95 13.57 6.70
N HIS A 127 4.27 13.82 6.60
CA HIS A 127 5.01 14.61 7.58
C HIS A 127 4.42 16.02 7.74
N LEU A 128 4.09 16.72 6.64
CA LEU A 128 3.53 18.07 6.72
C LEU A 128 2.17 18.09 7.41
N SER A 129 1.32 17.09 7.15
CA SER A 129 -0.03 17.04 7.73
C SER A 129 -0.05 17.03 9.26
N PHE A 130 0.88 16.32 9.90
CA PHE A 130 1.07 16.32 11.35
C PHE A 130 1.59 17.65 11.93
N HIS A 131 1.92 18.63 11.08
CA HIS A 131 2.44 19.95 11.48
C HIS A 131 1.50 21.10 11.08
N CYS A 132 0.30 20.79 10.59
CA CYS A 132 -0.69 21.79 10.15
C CYS A 132 -1.55 22.41 11.28
N GLY A 133 -1.37 21.95 12.52
CA GLY A 133 -2.13 22.42 13.69
C GLY A 133 -3.50 21.73 13.85
N ASP A 134 -4.09 21.88 15.04
CA ASP A 134 -5.23 21.06 15.52
C ASP A 134 -6.53 21.23 14.71
N SER A 135 -6.60 22.22 13.82
CA SER A 135 -7.76 22.52 12.98
C SER A 135 -7.88 21.64 11.72
N VAL A 136 -6.90 20.77 11.44
CA VAL A 136 -6.91 19.87 10.28
C VAL A 136 -6.48 18.47 10.72
N LYS A 137 -7.32 17.45 10.48
CA LYS A 137 -6.93 16.04 10.71
C LYS A 137 -5.69 15.72 9.85
N PRO A 138 -4.63 15.12 10.42
CA PRO A 138 -3.50 14.62 9.63
C PRO A 138 -3.93 13.59 8.59
N LEU A 139 -3.14 13.48 7.52
CA LEU A 139 -3.31 12.43 6.52
C LEU A 139 -2.89 11.08 7.12
N LEU A 140 -3.69 10.05 6.88
CA LEU A 140 -3.22 8.68 7.05
C LEU A 140 -2.18 8.35 5.96
N HIS A 141 -1.34 7.35 6.19
CA HIS A 141 -0.24 7.03 5.26
C HIS A 141 -0.75 6.72 3.84
N GLY A 142 -1.80 5.90 3.72
CA GLY A 142 -2.44 5.57 2.45
C GLY A 142 -3.10 6.77 1.76
N GLU A 143 -3.65 7.73 2.52
CA GLU A 143 -4.16 8.98 1.94
C GLU A 143 -3.02 9.82 1.32
N ALA A 144 -1.85 9.87 1.98
CA ALA A 144 -0.67 10.51 1.42
C ALA A 144 -0.08 9.75 0.21
N VAL A 145 -0.13 8.41 0.23
CA VAL A 145 0.31 7.54 -0.88
C VAL A 145 -0.61 7.69 -2.10
N ALA A 146 -1.93 7.79 -1.92
CA ALA A 146 -2.89 8.05 -2.97
C ALA A 146 -2.58 9.35 -3.74
N ILE A 147 -2.42 10.48 -3.03
CA ILE A 147 -2.01 11.76 -3.62
C ILE A 147 -0.62 11.64 -4.27
N GLY A 148 0.29 10.91 -3.62
CA GLY A 148 1.64 10.66 -4.11
C GLY A 148 1.67 9.95 -5.47
N MET A 149 0.80 8.96 -5.68
CA MET A 149 0.67 8.25 -6.96
C MET A 149 0.15 9.18 -8.07
N CYS A 150 -0.87 10.01 -7.80
CA CYS A 150 -1.34 11.01 -8.76
C CYS A 150 -0.22 11.98 -9.18
N VAL A 151 0.59 12.47 -8.22
CA VAL A 151 1.74 13.33 -8.53
C VAL A 151 2.85 12.57 -9.26
N SER A 152 3.09 11.29 -8.96
CA SER A 152 4.03 10.45 -9.73
C SER A 152 3.58 10.21 -11.18
N ALA A 153 2.27 10.18 -11.46
CA ALA A 153 1.76 10.14 -12.83
C ALA A 153 2.05 11.44 -13.60
N GLU A 154 1.84 12.61 -12.97
CA GLU A 154 2.22 13.91 -13.57
C GLU A 154 3.73 13.99 -13.84
N VAL A 155 4.58 13.47 -12.93
CA VAL A 155 6.04 13.37 -13.14
C VAL A 155 6.36 12.52 -14.38
N ALA A 156 5.70 11.37 -14.56
CA ALA A 156 5.90 10.51 -15.71
C ALA A 156 5.48 11.19 -17.03
N PHE A 157 4.34 11.88 -17.05
CA PHE A 157 3.86 12.63 -18.21
C PHE A 157 4.77 13.80 -18.59
N ILE A 158 5.23 14.58 -17.62
CA ILE A 158 6.17 15.71 -17.84
C ILE A 158 7.54 15.22 -18.35
N LEU A 159 7.90 13.97 -18.09
CA LEU A 159 9.10 13.30 -18.63
C LEU A 159 8.88 12.60 -19.98
N GLY A 160 7.64 12.55 -20.49
CA GLY A 160 7.28 11.82 -21.72
C GLY A 160 7.33 10.29 -21.56
N ILE A 161 7.17 9.79 -20.34
CA ILE A 161 7.18 8.35 -19.99
C ILE A 161 5.80 7.70 -20.17
N CYS A 162 4.74 8.47 -19.93
CA CYS A 162 3.34 8.08 -20.16
C CYS A 162 2.55 9.20 -20.86
N ASP A 163 1.29 8.92 -21.18
CA ASP A 163 0.35 9.85 -21.83
C ASP A 163 -0.67 10.48 -20.85
N GLU A 164 -1.44 11.45 -21.33
CA GLU A 164 -2.46 12.13 -20.53
C GLU A 164 -3.64 11.20 -20.15
N GLN A 165 -3.89 10.14 -20.93
CA GLN A 165 -4.82 9.08 -20.54
C GLN A 165 -4.32 8.41 -19.26
N THR A 166 -3.07 7.95 -19.23
CA THR A 166 -2.47 7.32 -18.04
C THR A 166 -2.58 8.24 -16.83
N VAL A 167 -2.35 9.55 -16.97
CA VAL A 167 -2.54 10.50 -15.85
C VAL A 167 -3.99 10.57 -15.40
N SER A 168 -4.93 10.69 -16.33
CA SER A 168 -6.38 10.78 -16.05
C SER A 168 -6.87 9.53 -15.31
N GLU A 169 -6.43 8.34 -15.74
CA GLU A 169 -6.75 7.06 -15.12
C GLU A 169 -6.28 6.97 -13.66
N HIS A 170 -5.16 7.60 -13.28
CA HIS A 170 -4.75 7.69 -11.88
C HIS A 170 -5.71 8.56 -11.04
N TYR A 171 -6.15 9.69 -11.58
CA TYR A 171 -7.10 10.56 -10.88
C TYR A 171 -8.46 9.87 -10.75
N GLU A 172 -8.96 9.25 -11.81
CA GLU A 172 -10.20 8.46 -11.81
C GLU A 172 -10.12 7.33 -10.78
N PHE A 173 -9.23 6.34 -10.96
CA PHE A 173 -9.17 5.15 -10.11
C PHE A 173 -8.98 5.45 -8.61
N ILE A 174 -8.20 6.48 -8.27
CA ILE A 174 -8.02 6.91 -6.87
C ILE A 174 -9.28 7.62 -6.34
N SER A 175 -9.92 8.49 -7.13
CA SER A 175 -11.14 9.18 -6.69
C SER A 175 -12.35 8.25 -6.55
N ASP A 176 -12.53 7.31 -7.48
CA ASP A 176 -13.55 6.25 -7.43
C ASP A 176 -13.38 5.33 -6.22
N SER A 177 -12.14 5.19 -5.74
CA SER A 177 -11.80 4.43 -4.53
C SER A 177 -12.06 5.22 -3.25
N GLY A 178 -12.65 6.42 -3.29
CA GLY A 178 -12.90 7.24 -2.10
C GLY A 178 -11.62 7.80 -1.44
N LEU A 179 -10.51 7.89 -2.19
CA LEU A 179 -9.21 8.36 -1.72
C LEU A 179 -8.88 9.78 -2.23
N PRO A 180 -8.07 10.55 -1.50
CA PRO A 180 -7.68 11.89 -1.94
C PRO A 180 -6.66 11.81 -3.07
N THR A 181 -6.87 12.62 -4.11
CA THR A 181 -6.01 12.74 -5.30
C THR A 181 -5.11 13.98 -5.28
N PHE A 182 -5.40 14.96 -4.42
CA PHE A 182 -4.84 16.31 -4.49
C PHE A 182 -4.07 16.72 -3.23
N VAL A 183 -2.98 17.47 -3.42
CA VAL A 183 -2.23 18.12 -2.34
C VAL A 183 -3.14 19.05 -1.52
N PRO A 184 -3.21 18.91 -0.18
CA PRO A 184 -4.03 19.76 0.69
C PRO A 184 -3.74 21.25 0.56
N ARG A 185 -4.79 22.09 0.66
CA ARG A 185 -4.71 23.56 0.46
C ARG A 185 -3.77 24.29 1.42
N ASN A 186 -3.44 23.69 2.56
CA ASN A 186 -2.56 24.23 3.59
C ASN A 186 -1.07 23.85 3.42
N MET A 187 -0.70 23.06 2.40
CA MET A 187 0.68 22.68 2.10
C MET A 187 1.22 23.47 0.90
N THR A 188 2.37 24.14 1.06
CA THR A 188 2.98 24.88 -0.06
C THR A 188 4.01 24.03 -0.81
N LEU A 189 4.18 24.32 -2.11
CA LEU A 189 5.24 23.73 -2.95
C LEU A 189 6.63 23.81 -2.31
N LYS A 190 6.92 24.92 -1.62
CA LYS A 190 8.19 25.17 -0.94
C LYS A 190 8.43 24.17 0.20
N ASP A 191 7.40 23.90 1.00
CA ASP A 191 7.50 23.04 2.17
C ASP A 191 7.58 21.56 1.77
N ILE A 192 6.84 21.16 0.74
CA ILE A 192 6.90 19.82 0.13
C ILE A 192 8.30 19.57 -0.44
N MET A 193 8.84 20.51 -1.23
CA MET A 193 10.21 20.43 -1.78
C MET A 193 11.32 20.52 -0.72
N ALA A 194 11.03 21.08 0.46
CA ALA A 194 11.93 21.02 1.61
C ALA A 194 11.89 19.64 2.30
N LYS A 195 10.72 19.01 2.40
CA LYS A 195 10.54 17.69 3.05
C LYS A 195 10.96 16.51 2.19
N LEU A 196 10.82 16.60 0.86
CA LEU A 196 11.31 15.60 -0.11
C LEU A 196 12.79 15.23 0.07
N ARG A 197 13.61 16.12 0.68
CA ARG A 197 15.04 15.90 0.96
C ARG A 197 15.32 14.86 2.05
N TYR A 198 14.29 14.41 2.76
CA TYR A 198 14.37 13.40 3.82
C TYR A 198 13.78 12.05 3.39
N ASP A 199 13.34 11.91 2.14
CA ASP A 199 12.95 10.61 1.60
C ASP A 199 14.15 9.66 1.50
N LYS A 200 13.92 8.35 1.71
CA LYS A 200 14.97 7.34 1.77
C LYS A 200 15.77 7.19 0.47
N HIS A 201 15.18 7.52 -0.68
CA HIS A 201 15.80 7.44 -1.99
C HIS A 201 16.37 8.79 -2.47
N TYR A 202 16.30 9.84 -1.64
CA TYR A 202 16.88 11.14 -1.96
C TYR A 202 18.40 11.16 -1.73
N VAL A 203 19.17 11.30 -2.81
CA VAL A 203 20.65 11.45 -2.72
C VAL A 203 21.10 12.90 -2.99
N LYS A 204 20.78 13.42 -4.17
CA LYS A 204 20.94 14.85 -4.56
C LYS A 204 19.64 15.45 -5.12
N LYS A 205 18.74 14.57 -5.52
CA LYS A 205 17.42 14.74 -6.15
C LYS A 205 16.54 13.58 -5.62
N PRO A 206 15.21 13.67 -5.70
CA PRO A 206 14.35 12.51 -5.48
C PRO A 206 14.64 11.42 -6.53
N ALA A 207 14.53 10.15 -6.14
CA ALA A 207 14.35 9.05 -7.08
C ALA A 207 12.95 8.46 -6.87
N MET A 208 12.31 7.99 -7.95
CA MET A 208 10.92 7.49 -7.91
C MET A 208 10.75 6.32 -8.87
N GLY A 209 9.93 5.34 -8.48
CA GLY A 209 9.27 4.48 -9.45
C GLY A 209 8.24 5.28 -10.23
N LEU A 210 8.17 5.09 -11.55
CA LEU A 210 7.22 5.75 -12.46
C LEU A 210 6.55 4.70 -13.34
N LEU A 211 5.35 4.98 -13.85
CA LEU A 211 4.62 4.07 -14.74
C LEU A 211 4.63 4.61 -16.17
N SER A 212 4.73 3.73 -17.16
CA SER A 212 4.50 4.09 -18.57
C SER A 212 3.02 3.98 -18.97
N LYS A 213 2.28 3.11 -18.27
CA LYS A 213 0.81 2.97 -18.28
C LYS A 213 0.37 2.15 -17.07
N ILE A 214 -0.92 2.11 -16.77
CA ILE A 214 -1.48 1.30 -15.68
C ILE A 214 -1.10 -0.18 -15.83
N GLY A 215 -0.53 -0.76 -14.78
CA GLY A 215 -0.01 -2.11 -14.69
C GLY A 215 1.43 -2.30 -15.19
N PHE A 216 2.13 -1.23 -15.60
CA PHE A 216 3.46 -1.33 -16.20
C PHE A 216 4.40 -0.24 -15.66
N MET A 217 5.21 -0.61 -14.67
CA MET A 217 6.29 0.24 -14.16
C MET A 217 7.39 0.43 -15.22
N TYR A 218 7.79 1.69 -15.42
CA TYR A 218 8.82 2.08 -16.37
C TYR A 218 10.22 1.75 -15.83
N SER A 219 11.03 1.11 -16.66
CA SER A 219 12.48 1.06 -16.50
C SER A 219 13.18 1.74 -17.67
N LYS A 220 14.39 2.21 -17.37
CA LYS A 220 15.36 2.69 -18.35
C LYS A 220 16.62 1.84 -18.22
N ASP A 221 17.00 1.16 -19.30
CA ASP A 221 18.19 0.30 -19.34
C ASP A 221 18.23 -0.79 -18.23
N GLY A 222 17.05 -1.19 -17.74
CA GLY A 222 16.85 -2.14 -16.63
C GLY A 222 16.73 -1.51 -15.23
N ASP A 223 17.02 -0.21 -15.08
CA ASP A 223 16.86 0.55 -13.84
C ASP A 223 15.44 1.13 -13.73
N TYR A 224 14.73 0.81 -12.65
CA TYR A 224 13.38 1.32 -12.38
C TYR A 224 13.37 2.59 -11.50
N ALA A 225 14.50 2.99 -10.89
CA ALA A 225 14.59 4.09 -9.94
C ALA A 225 14.92 5.44 -10.63
N GLN A 226 13.90 6.08 -11.20
CA GLN A 226 14.11 7.29 -12.01
C GLN A 226 14.51 8.50 -11.15
N THR A 227 15.69 9.08 -11.40
CA THR A 227 16.15 10.29 -10.71
C THR A 227 15.50 11.55 -11.28
N ILE A 228 14.63 12.20 -10.50
CA ILE A 228 13.75 13.28 -10.97
C ILE A 228 14.39 14.66 -10.83
N PRO A 229 14.46 15.50 -11.89
CA PRO A 229 14.85 16.90 -11.77
C PRO A 229 13.89 17.69 -10.87
N HIS A 230 14.41 18.57 -9.99
CA HIS A 230 13.56 19.36 -9.08
C HIS A 230 12.51 20.22 -9.81
N GLU A 231 12.83 20.71 -11.00
CA GLU A 231 11.90 21.45 -11.86
C GLU A 231 10.73 20.59 -12.36
N VAL A 232 10.94 19.29 -12.57
CA VAL A 232 9.90 18.33 -12.96
C VAL A 232 9.01 18.03 -11.75
N THR A 233 9.60 17.80 -10.57
CA THR A 233 8.83 17.61 -9.32
C THR A 233 8.00 18.84 -8.98
N LEU A 234 8.55 20.04 -9.17
CA LEU A 234 7.82 21.31 -9.01
C LEU A 234 6.65 21.41 -9.99
N LYS A 235 6.87 21.17 -11.29
CA LYS A 235 5.80 21.22 -12.31
C LYS A 235 4.71 20.18 -12.04
N ALA A 236 5.06 18.97 -11.62
CA ALA A 236 4.09 17.91 -11.28
C ALA A 236 3.22 18.28 -10.06
N LEU A 237 3.84 18.84 -9.01
CA LEU A 237 3.10 19.34 -7.85
C LEU A 237 2.23 20.56 -8.20
N SER A 238 2.70 21.46 -9.07
CA SER A 238 1.88 22.55 -9.63
C SER A 238 0.68 22.01 -10.41
N ALA A 239 0.88 21.06 -11.33
CA ALA A 239 -0.19 20.48 -12.13
C ALA A 239 -1.28 19.83 -11.26
N ASN A 240 -0.89 19.07 -10.21
CA ASN A 240 -1.84 18.50 -9.25
C ASN A 240 -2.63 19.58 -8.48
N ILE A 241 -1.97 20.68 -8.09
CA ILE A 241 -2.61 21.83 -7.43
C ILE A 241 -3.54 22.60 -8.40
N GLU A 242 -3.15 22.74 -9.66
CA GLU A 242 -3.94 23.39 -10.71
C GLU A 242 -5.18 22.55 -11.07
N ARG A 243 -5.06 21.21 -11.19
CA ARG A 243 -6.21 20.32 -11.33
C ARG A 243 -7.15 20.39 -10.12
N ARG A 244 -6.63 20.43 -8.90
CA ARG A 244 -7.43 20.64 -7.66
C ARG A 244 -8.21 21.95 -7.67
N ASP A 245 -7.62 23.01 -8.21
CA ASP A 245 -8.22 24.35 -8.20
C ASP A 245 -9.13 24.62 -9.41
N ALA A 246 -9.05 23.78 -10.45
CA ALA A 246 -10.03 23.68 -11.53
C ALA A 246 -11.18 22.70 -11.23
N ALA A 247 -10.98 21.72 -10.34
CA ALA A 247 -11.98 20.71 -10.00
C ALA A 247 -13.13 21.29 -9.15
N PRO A 248 -14.40 20.95 -9.44
CA PRO A 248 -15.55 21.41 -8.65
C PRO A 248 -15.74 20.66 -7.32
N PHE A 249 -14.91 19.66 -7.03
CA PHE A 249 -15.08 18.74 -5.90
C PHE A 249 -14.02 18.96 -4.81
N SER A 250 -14.45 18.97 -3.55
CA SER A 250 -13.56 18.96 -2.38
C SER A 250 -13.61 17.58 -1.74
N TYR A 251 -12.46 16.91 -1.65
CA TYR A 251 -12.36 15.70 -0.83
C TYR A 251 -12.69 16.01 0.63
N ALA A 252 -13.53 15.18 1.23
CA ALA A 252 -13.79 15.14 2.66
C ALA A 252 -13.57 13.69 3.13
N PRO A 253 -12.68 13.43 4.10
CA PRO A 253 -12.49 12.07 4.62
C PRO A 253 -13.76 11.61 5.36
N PRO A 254 -14.09 10.31 5.35
CA PRO A 254 -15.22 9.77 6.11
C PRO A 254 -15.18 10.17 7.58
N GLU A 255 -16.31 10.60 8.14
CA GLU A 255 -16.38 11.13 9.52
C GLU A 255 -16.23 10.05 10.59
N SER A 256 -16.42 8.77 10.26
CA SER A 256 -16.33 7.65 11.19
C SER A 256 -14.88 7.37 11.61
N GLU A 257 -14.60 7.52 12.90
CA GLU A 257 -13.40 7.02 13.58
C GLU A 257 -13.82 6.48 14.95
N LEU A 258 -13.65 5.18 15.17
CA LEU A 258 -13.57 4.64 16.53
C LEU A 258 -12.15 4.87 17.06
N PRO A 259 -11.96 5.01 18.39
CA PRO A 259 -10.64 5.15 18.98
C PRO A 259 -9.71 3.98 18.61
N ILE A 260 -8.46 4.30 18.25
CA ILE A 260 -7.43 3.29 17.90
C ILE A 260 -7.10 2.35 19.08
N SER A 261 -7.50 2.71 20.31
CA SER A 261 -7.44 1.82 21.50
C SER A 261 -8.31 0.58 21.39
N ASP A 262 -9.32 0.59 20.52
CA ASP A 262 -10.38 -0.42 20.49
C ASP A 262 -10.18 -1.41 19.33
N ILE A 263 -9.06 -1.29 18.61
CA ILE A 263 -8.67 -2.18 17.50
C ILE A 263 -8.10 -3.49 18.08
N VAL A 264 -8.70 -4.62 17.69
CA VAL A 264 -8.30 -5.97 18.13
C VAL A 264 -6.83 -6.26 17.79
N ASN A 265 -6.17 -7.01 18.68
CA ASN A 265 -4.72 -7.27 18.63
C ASN A 265 -4.25 -7.83 17.28
N VAL A 266 -3.31 -7.14 16.63
CA VAL A 266 -2.47 -7.74 15.58
C VAL A 266 -1.42 -8.61 16.28
N VAL A 267 -1.67 -9.92 16.36
CA VAL A 267 -0.81 -10.87 17.08
C VAL A 267 0.46 -11.17 16.28
N MET A 268 1.50 -10.37 16.52
CA MET A 268 2.86 -10.60 16.03
C MET A 268 3.58 -11.64 16.92
N ALA A 269 3.27 -12.93 16.75
CA ALA A 269 3.98 -14.01 17.45
C ALA A 269 5.43 -14.15 16.93
N SER A 270 6.38 -14.45 17.82
CA SER A 270 7.80 -14.60 17.45
C SER A 270 8.11 -15.92 16.75
N ASN A 271 7.23 -16.91 16.90
CA ASN A 271 7.35 -18.25 16.34
C ASN A 271 5.95 -18.90 16.21
N ALA A 272 5.87 -20.00 15.47
CA ALA A 272 4.60 -20.70 15.22
C ALA A 272 4.01 -21.36 16.49
N GLU A 273 4.82 -21.72 17.48
CA GLU A 273 4.36 -22.35 18.72
C GLU A 273 3.61 -21.34 19.61
N GLU A 274 4.09 -20.10 19.73
CA GLU A 274 3.33 -19.00 20.34
C GLU A 274 2.02 -18.72 19.61
N LEU A 275 2.03 -18.76 18.27
CA LEU A 275 0.85 -18.49 17.44
C LEU A 275 -0.22 -19.59 17.62
N THR A 276 0.18 -20.86 17.63
CA THR A 276 -0.70 -22.00 17.92
C THR A 276 -1.25 -21.93 19.35
N ASN A 277 -0.40 -21.76 20.37
CA ASN A 277 -0.86 -21.66 21.76
C ASN A 277 -1.83 -20.49 21.98
N HIS A 278 -1.63 -19.35 21.28
CA HIS A 278 -2.55 -18.23 21.39
C HIS A 278 -3.87 -18.47 20.64
N ALA A 279 -3.85 -19.09 19.47
CA ALA A 279 -5.05 -19.49 18.75
C ALA A 279 -5.86 -20.52 19.56
N GLU A 280 -5.21 -21.57 20.10
CA GLU A 280 -5.82 -22.56 20.99
C GLU A 280 -6.42 -21.92 22.26
N SER A 281 -5.86 -20.81 22.76
CA SER A 281 -6.41 -20.07 23.91
C SER A 281 -7.70 -19.27 23.60
N VAL A 282 -8.16 -19.24 22.35
CA VAL A 282 -9.34 -18.48 21.88
C VAL A 282 -10.47 -19.40 21.38
N PHE A 283 -10.24 -20.71 21.23
CA PHE A 283 -11.28 -21.68 20.80
C PHE A 283 -11.95 -22.40 21.97
N GLU A 284 -13.28 -22.35 22.05
CA GLU A 284 -14.07 -23.28 22.89
C GLU A 284 -14.19 -24.66 22.21
N ASP A 285 -14.18 -25.73 23.01
CA ASP A 285 -14.52 -27.11 22.66
C ASP A 285 -13.86 -27.72 21.40
N GLY A 286 -12.67 -27.25 21.02
CA GLY A 286 -11.64 -28.05 20.34
C GLY A 286 -11.96 -28.60 18.94
N ASN A 287 -12.92 -28.00 18.23
CA ASN A 287 -13.25 -28.36 16.85
C ASN A 287 -12.76 -27.26 15.87
N LEU A 288 -12.06 -27.67 14.82
CA LEU A 288 -11.74 -26.80 13.69
C LEU A 288 -13.02 -26.42 12.93
N LEU A 289 -13.20 -25.13 12.65
CA LEU A 289 -14.20 -24.66 11.68
C LEU A 289 -13.68 -24.91 10.26
N ASP A 290 -14.48 -25.52 9.40
CA ASP A 290 -14.10 -26.06 8.07
C ASP A 290 -13.68 -25.01 7.01
N GLU A 291 -13.62 -23.72 7.34
CA GLU A 291 -13.59 -22.62 6.36
C GLU A 291 -12.21 -21.93 6.21
N TRP A 292 -11.26 -22.15 7.12
CA TRP A 292 -9.93 -21.51 7.10
C TRP A 292 -9.02 -22.02 5.97
N ARG A 293 -8.35 -21.11 5.22
CA ARG A 293 -7.49 -21.45 4.06
C ARG A 293 -6.13 -20.72 4.08
N ALA A 294 -5.02 -21.43 4.31
CA ALA A 294 -3.65 -20.91 4.25
C ALA A 294 -2.82 -21.56 3.12
N VAL A 295 -2.41 -20.84 2.05
CA VAL A 295 -1.87 -21.45 0.79
C VAL A 295 -0.76 -20.42 -0.06
N SER A 296 0.27 -20.88 0.85
CA SER A 296 1.58 -20.43 1.51
C SER A 296 3.06 -20.80 1.00
N VAL A 297 3.38 -20.87 -0.32
CA VAL A 297 4.68 -20.79 -1.10
C VAL A 297 5.65 -22.02 -1.19
N ASP A 298 6.07 -22.46 -2.39
CA ASP A 298 7.15 -23.47 -2.63
C ASP A 298 8.53 -22.80 -2.88
N SER A 299 9.63 -23.44 -2.47
CA SER A 299 10.88 -22.76 -2.07
C SER A 299 12.19 -23.41 -2.56
N SER A 300 12.17 -24.15 -3.66
CA SER A 300 13.30 -25.00 -4.11
C SER A 300 14.68 -24.32 -4.25
N GLU A 301 14.78 -23.04 -4.62
CA GLU A 301 16.05 -22.28 -4.66
C GLU A 301 16.54 -21.80 -3.27
N PHE A 302 15.69 -21.76 -2.24
CA PHE A 302 16.00 -21.16 -0.94
C PHE A 302 16.75 -22.10 0.03
N ASN A 303 16.94 -23.37 -0.35
CA ASN A 303 17.45 -24.48 0.48
C ASN A 303 18.83 -24.29 1.14
N ALA A 304 19.53 -23.17 0.90
CA ALA A 304 20.81 -22.87 1.53
C ALA A 304 20.70 -22.37 2.98
N ARG A 305 19.56 -21.78 3.40
CA ARG A 305 19.37 -21.26 4.78
C ARG A 305 17.94 -21.46 5.29
N LYS A 306 17.83 -22.27 6.34
CA LYS A 306 16.70 -22.54 7.25
C LYS A 306 15.77 -21.32 7.47
N GLU A 307 14.44 -21.45 7.58
CA GLU A 307 13.58 -22.65 7.56
C GLU A 307 12.11 -22.27 7.21
N ASN A 308 11.41 -23.18 6.51
CA ASN A 308 9.93 -23.37 6.42
C ASN A 308 9.03 -22.28 5.79
N ILE A 309 8.61 -22.53 4.54
CA ILE A 309 7.48 -21.91 3.80
C ILE A 309 6.92 -23.01 2.82
N TYR A 310 5.58 -23.21 2.66
CA TYR A 310 4.97 -24.29 1.83
C TYR A 310 3.62 -23.93 1.14
N TRP A 311 3.44 -24.04 -0.21
CA TRP A 311 2.12 -23.95 -0.92
C TRP A 311 1.62 -25.33 -1.35
N ARG A 312 0.33 -25.68 -1.17
CA ARG A 312 -0.33 -26.67 -2.04
C ARG A 312 -1.86 -26.67 -2.08
N LEU A 313 -2.41 -26.97 -3.26
CA LEU A 313 -3.82 -26.79 -3.62
C LEU A 313 -4.75 -27.96 -3.21
N TRP A 314 -6.05 -27.67 -3.33
CA TRP A 314 -7.22 -28.56 -3.30
C TRP A 314 -7.05 -29.98 -3.87
N ALA A 315 -7.72 -30.93 -3.22
CA ALA A 315 -8.39 -32.05 -3.87
C ALA A 315 -9.51 -32.60 -2.96
N MET A 316 -10.68 -32.95 -3.52
CA MET A 316 -11.74 -33.60 -2.75
C MET A 316 -12.51 -34.63 -3.59
N LYS A 317 -12.82 -35.76 -2.94
CA LYS A 317 -13.83 -36.79 -3.26
C LYS A 317 -13.38 -38.07 -3.97
N GLY A 318 -13.45 -39.17 -3.22
CA GLY A 318 -13.39 -40.58 -3.62
C GLY A 318 -13.66 -41.44 -2.38
N ASN A 319 -14.64 -42.34 -2.42
CA ASN A 319 -15.14 -43.02 -1.21
C ASN A 319 -14.39 -44.33 -0.89
N HIS A 320 -14.37 -44.66 0.41
CA HIS A 320 -14.00 -45.92 1.06
C HIS A 320 -12.50 -46.25 1.16
#